data_AF-A0A183I8K2-F1
#
_entry.id   AF-A0A183I8K2-F1
#
_cell.length_a   1.000
_cell.length_b   1.000
_cell.length_c   1.000
_cell.angle_alpha   90.00
_cell.angle_beta   90.00
_cell.angle_gamma   90.00
#
_symmetry.space_group_name_H-M   'P 1'
#
loop_
_entity.id
_entity.type
_entity.pdbx_description
1 polymer ?
#
loop_
_entity_poly.entity_id
_entity_poly.type
_entity_poly.pdbx_seq_one_letter_code
_entity_poly.pdbx_strand_id
1 'polypeptide(L)'
;MLQVIQFHDNPQGERTEVLLGLFNLDIHKHWIDDNPQKKPLKIDGRITQVSHMYAGGAFCEKTDIHRSVEVRIRCRVSKGSQTAVTLYLLEPHTCQYILGVESSRFCELLQTVDEYGLIQLPEV
;
A
#
# COMPACT_ATOMS: atom_id res chain seq x y z
N MET A 1 -13.61 3.70 -6.59
CA MET A 1 -12.21 4.16 -6.65
C MET A 1 -11.48 3.57 -5.45
N LEU A 2 -10.29 2.98 -5.63
CA LEU A 2 -9.54 2.39 -4.51
C LEU A 2 -8.94 3.53 -3.67
N GLN A 3 -9.09 3.46 -2.34
CA GLN A 3 -8.68 4.51 -1.42
C GLN A 3 -8.13 3.93 -0.12
N VAL A 4 -7.25 4.68 0.54
CA VAL A 4 -6.74 4.37 1.87
C VAL A 4 -7.22 5.44 2.84
N ILE A 5 -7.98 5.01 3.86
CA ILE A 5 -8.49 5.87 4.92
C ILE A 5 -7.90 5.39 6.25
N GLN A 6 -7.36 6.33 7.02
CA GLN A 6 -7.11 6.13 8.44
C GLN A 6 -8.33 6.63 9.21
N PHE A 7 -8.80 5.84 10.18
CA PHE A 7 -9.89 6.27 11.05
C PHE A 7 -9.54 6.03 12.53
N HIS A 8 -10.17 6.82 13.39
CA HIS A 8 -10.14 6.65 14.83
C HIS A 8 -11.58 6.63 15.33
N ASP A 9 -11.95 5.53 15.98
CA ASP A 9 -13.22 5.41 16.69
C ASP A 9 -13.00 5.78 18.15
N ASN A 10 -13.68 6.82 18.62
CA ASN A 10 -13.65 7.17 20.03
C ASN A 10 -14.67 6.32 20.83
N PRO A 11 -14.47 6.15 22.16
CA PRO A 11 -15.39 5.39 23.00
C PRO A 11 -16.83 5.92 23.02
N GLN A 12 -17.05 7.18 22.64
CA GLN A 12 -18.35 7.85 22.58
C GLN A 12 -19.10 7.58 21.26
N GLY A 13 -18.49 6.85 20.32
CA GLY A 13 -19.11 6.43 19.05
C GLY A 13 -18.93 7.41 17.90
N GLU A 14 -18.16 8.48 18.07
CA GLU A 14 -17.75 9.37 16.98
C GLU A 14 -16.50 8.84 16.29
N ARG A 15 -16.56 8.82 14.95
CA ARG A 15 -15.49 8.35 14.07
C ARG A 15 -14.88 9.53 13.34
N THR A 16 -13.58 9.69 13.49
CA THR A 16 -12.79 10.66 12.70
C THR A 16 -12.09 9.92 11.57
N GLU A 17 -12.18 10.44 10.35
CA GLU A 17 -11.54 9.87 9.17
C GLU A 17 -10.53 10.84 8.54
N VAL A 18 -9.43 10.28 8.03
CA VAL A 18 -8.42 10.99 7.27
C VAL A 18 -8.12 10.19 6.00
N LEU A 19 -8.36 10.80 4.84
CA LEU A 19 -7.98 10.23 3.55
C LEU A 19 -6.46 10.33 3.38
N LEU A 20 -5.79 9.18 3.26
CA LEU A 20 -4.34 9.13 3.03
C LEU A 20 -3.98 9.16 1.54
N GLY A 21 -4.87 8.68 0.68
CA GLY A 21 -4.71 8.79 -0.76
C GLY A 21 -5.70 7.96 -1.57
N LEU A 22 -5.72 8.24 -2.87
CA LEU A 22 -6.52 7.59 -3.90
C LEU A 22 -5.58 6.89 -4.88
N PHE A 23 -5.96 5.70 -5.32
CA PHE A 23 -5.21 5.01 -6.36
C PHE A 23 -5.55 5.62 -7.73
N ASN A 24 -4.51 5.92 -8.49
CA ASN A 24 -4.62 6.32 -9.89
C ASN A 24 -3.51 5.60 -10.67
N LEU A 25 -3.88 4.94 -11.76
CA LEU A 25 -2.99 4.07 -12.52
C LEU A 25 -1.80 4.85 -13.11
N ASP A 26 -2.05 6.02 -13.69
CA ASP A 26 -1.02 6.80 -14.38
C ASP A 26 -0.04 7.42 -13.38
N ILE A 27 -0.57 7.97 -12.28
CA ILE A 27 0.26 8.48 -11.17
C ILE A 27 1.12 7.36 -10.61
N HIS A 28 0.56 6.16 -10.43
CA HIS A 28 1.30 5.03 -9.89
C HIS A 28 2.43 4.58 -10.83
N LYS A 29 2.18 4.46 -12.14
CA LYS A 29 3.20 4.08 -13.12
C LYS A 29 4.34 5.09 -13.16
N HIS A 30 4.03 6.39 -13.27
CA HIS A 30 5.05 7.44 -13.22
C HIS A 30 5.85 7.41 -11.91
N TRP A 31 5.17 7.22 -10.77
CA TRP A 31 5.86 7.10 -9.48
C TRP A 31 6.83 5.92 -9.44
N ILE A 32 6.48 4.77 -10.04
CA ILE A 32 7.39 3.61 -10.14
C ILE A 32 8.58 3.91 -11.08
N ASP A 33 8.35 4.58 -12.21
CA ASP A 33 9.40 4.94 -13.15
C ASP A 33 10.43 5.90 -12.52
N ASP A 34 9.96 6.88 -11.77
CA ASP A 34 10.80 7.82 -11.01
C ASP A 34 11.49 7.17 -9.80
N ASN A 35 10.99 6.01 -9.35
CA ASN A 35 11.49 5.31 -8.18
C ASN A 35 11.75 3.82 -8.47
N PRO A 36 12.81 3.48 -9.24
CA PRO A 36 13.08 2.10 -9.64
C PRO A 36 13.21 1.11 -8.46
N GLN A 37 13.62 1.57 -7.28
CA GLN A 37 13.68 0.79 -6.04
C GLN A 37 12.30 0.33 -5.52
N LYS A 38 11.20 0.84 -6.08
CA LYS A 38 9.82 0.50 -5.74
C LYS A 38 9.20 -0.56 -6.65
N LYS A 39 9.88 -0.90 -7.75
CA LYS A 39 9.52 -2.01 -8.64
C LYS A 39 9.40 -3.33 -7.85
N PRO A 40 8.67 -4.34 -8.37
CA PRO A 40 8.50 -5.63 -7.69
C PRO A 40 9.82 -6.23 -7.20
N LEU A 41 9.92 -6.44 -5.88
CA LEU A 41 11.12 -6.98 -5.24
C LEU A 41 11.18 -8.48 -5.47
N LYS A 42 12.24 -8.94 -6.15
CA LYS A 42 12.51 -10.36 -6.39
C LYS A 42 13.58 -10.88 -5.43
N ILE A 43 13.29 -11.99 -4.76
CA ILE A 43 14.23 -12.76 -3.93
C ILE A 43 14.15 -14.21 -4.42
N ASP A 44 15.30 -14.81 -4.72
CA ASP A 44 15.41 -16.17 -5.27
C ASP A 44 14.49 -16.42 -6.47
N GLY A 45 14.41 -15.42 -7.37
CA GLY A 45 13.59 -15.47 -8.58
C GLY A 45 12.09 -15.28 -8.37
N ARG A 46 11.60 -15.15 -7.13
CA ARG A 46 10.18 -14.94 -6.82
C ARG A 46 9.90 -13.53 -6.34
N ILE A 47 8.77 -12.97 -6.73
CA ILE A 47 8.34 -11.65 -6.26
C ILE A 47 7.85 -11.78 -4.82
N THR A 48 8.47 -11.04 -3.90
CA THR A 48 8.18 -11.08 -2.47
C THR A 48 7.46 -9.84 -1.97
N GLN A 49 7.57 -8.72 -2.70
CA GLN A 49 6.91 -7.46 -2.35
C GLN A 49 6.59 -6.64 -3.59
N VAL A 50 5.45 -5.95 -3.57
CA VAL A 50 5.12 -4.86 -4.49
C VAL A 50 4.73 -3.61 -3.72
N SER A 51 4.82 -2.45 -4.37
CA SER A 51 4.51 -1.15 -3.79
C SER A 51 3.45 -0.47 -4.64
N HIS A 52 2.34 -0.03 -4.04
CA HIS A 52 1.31 0.76 -4.72
C HIS A 52 1.28 2.19 -4.18
N MET A 53 1.18 3.17 -5.06
CA MET A 53 1.12 4.58 -4.67
C MET A 53 -0.32 5.07 -4.64
N TYR A 54 -0.71 5.66 -3.52
CA TYR A 54 -1.98 6.35 -3.35
C TYR A 54 -1.66 7.81 -3.03
N ALA A 55 -2.18 8.72 -3.84
CA ALA A 55 -1.87 10.15 -3.77
C ALA A 55 -3.13 11.01 -3.67
N GLY A 56 -2.98 12.32 -3.51
CA GLY A 56 -4.11 13.25 -3.48
C GLY A 56 -5.05 13.05 -2.29
N GLY A 57 -4.51 12.64 -1.13
CA GLY A 57 -5.26 12.51 0.10
C GLY A 57 -5.70 13.86 0.68
N ALA A 58 -6.19 13.84 1.91
CA ALA A 58 -6.59 15.06 2.61
C ALA A 58 -5.43 16.05 2.70
N PHE A 59 -5.73 17.35 2.53
CA PHE A 59 -4.75 18.42 2.59
C PHE A 59 -4.11 18.51 3.99
N CYS A 60 -2.78 18.67 4.04
CA CYS A 60 -1.99 18.73 5.26
C CYS A 60 -1.36 20.11 5.42
N GLU A 61 -1.93 20.90 6.33
CA GLU A 61 -1.49 22.29 6.58
C GLU A 61 -0.05 22.39 7.09
N LYS A 62 0.45 21.37 7.80
CA LYS A 62 1.81 21.38 8.39
C LYS A 62 2.92 21.44 7.35
N THR A 63 2.68 20.87 6.18
CA THR A 63 3.66 20.72 5.10
C THR A 63 3.18 21.30 3.78
N ASP A 64 1.98 21.89 3.76
CA ASP A 64 1.37 22.51 2.57
C ASP A 64 1.27 21.55 1.38
N ILE A 65 1.00 20.26 1.66
CA ILE A 65 0.86 19.21 0.64
C ILE A 65 -0.38 18.34 0.89
N HIS A 66 -0.84 17.65 -0.15
CA HIS A 66 -1.81 16.55 0.01
C HIS A 66 -1.13 15.30 0.55
N ARG A 67 -1.82 14.59 1.45
CA ARG A 67 -1.33 13.31 1.98
C ARG A 67 -1.13 12.28 0.86
N SER A 68 -0.16 11.39 1.08
CA SER A 68 0.10 10.24 0.20
C SER A 68 0.52 9.02 1.00
N VAL A 69 0.24 7.82 0.50
CA VAL A 69 0.67 6.57 1.13
C VAL A 69 1.22 5.58 0.11
N GLU A 70 2.38 5.01 0.44
CA GLU A 70 2.92 3.82 -0.21
C GLU A 70 2.34 2.59 0.49
N VAL A 71 1.58 1.77 -0.22
CA VAL A 71 1.09 0.48 0.26
C VAL A 71 2.06 -0.62 -0.16
N ARG A 72 2.75 -1.24 0.81
CA ARG A 72 3.67 -2.36 0.61
C ARG A 72 2.97 -3.67 0.87
N ILE A 73 2.71 -4.43 -0.19
CA ILE A 73 2.09 -5.76 -0.10
C ILE A 73 3.21 -6.79 -0.12
N ARG A 74 3.34 -7.60 0.93
CA ARG A 74 4.45 -8.53 1.10
C ARG A 74 4.00 -9.96 1.35
N CYS A 75 4.55 -10.89 0.57
CA CYS A 75 4.51 -12.31 0.89
C CYS A 75 5.39 -12.58 2.11
N ARG A 76 4.78 -13.06 3.19
CA ARG A 76 5.50 -13.50 4.39
C ARG A 76 4.97 -14.84 4.84
N VAL A 77 5.77 -15.89 4.61
CA VAL A 77 5.48 -17.22 5.14
C VAL A 77 5.79 -17.19 6.64
N SER A 78 4.77 -17.43 7.46
CA SER A 78 4.93 -17.56 8.91
C SER A 78 4.54 -18.98 9.33
N LYS A 79 5.10 -19.47 10.44
CA LYS A 79 4.73 -20.78 11.01
C LYS A 79 3.30 -20.81 11.59
N GLY A 80 2.62 -19.66 11.66
CA GLY A 80 1.27 -19.51 12.18
C GLY A 80 0.19 -19.70 11.12
N SER A 81 -1.00 -19.14 11.37
CA SER A 81 -2.12 -19.24 10.42
C SER A 81 -1.77 -18.66 9.05
N GLN A 82 -2.03 -19.43 7.99
CA GLN A 82 -1.88 -18.98 6.60
C GLN A 82 -2.84 -17.83 6.24
N THR A 83 -3.90 -17.63 7.02
CA THR A 83 -4.88 -16.57 6.81
C THR A 83 -4.58 -15.28 7.57
N ALA A 84 -3.59 -15.28 8.46
CA ALA A 84 -3.24 -14.10 9.22
C ALA A 84 -2.71 -13.00 8.29
N VAL A 85 -3.10 -11.76 8.58
CA VAL A 85 -2.61 -10.55 7.93
C VAL A 85 -1.98 -9.67 9.01
N THR A 86 -0.75 -9.23 8.77
CA THR A 86 -0.06 -8.27 9.63
C THR A 86 -0.09 -6.91 8.95
N LEU A 87 -0.53 -5.90 9.70
CA LEU A 87 -0.61 -4.51 9.26
C LEU A 87 0.31 -3.64 10.10
N TYR A 88 0.96 -2.68 9.47
CA TYR A 88 1.64 -1.58 10.16
C TYR A 88 1.52 -0.30 9.33
N LEU A 89 1.51 0.83 10.02
CA LEU A 89 1.48 2.15 9.41
C LEU A 89 2.63 2.98 9.98
N LEU A 90 3.45 3.54 9.10
CA LEU A 90 4.56 4.42 9.45
C LEU A 90 4.37 5.77 8.77
N GLU A 91 4.80 6.84 9.44
CA GLU A 91 4.85 8.20 8.90
C GLU A 91 6.32 8.65 8.88
N PRO A 92 7.13 8.19 7.90
CA PRO A 92 8.55 8.55 7.83
C PRO A 92 8.78 10.05 7.60
N HIS A 93 7.84 10.73 6.94
CA HIS A 93 7.79 12.18 6.80
C HIS A 93 6.37 12.65 7.09
N THR A 94 6.23 13.86 7.62
CA THR A 94 4.92 14.42 7.97
C THR A 94 3.96 14.36 6.77
N CYS A 95 2.80 13.74 6.98
CA CYS A 95 1.74 13.54 6.00
C CYS A 95 2.07 12.63 4.80
N GLN A 96 3.18 11.87 4.88
CA GLN A 96 3.55 10.85 3.90
C GLN A 96 3.74 9.51 4.62
N TYR A 97 2.98 8.50 4.19
CA TYR A 97 2.84 7.26 4.95
C TYR A 97 3.38 6.05 4.20
N ILE A 98 3.71 5.00 4.96
CA ILE A 98 3.93 3.65 4.45
C ILE A 98 2.98 2.72 5.19
N LEU A 99 2.09 2.07 4.45
CA LEU A 99 1.23 1.00 4.97
C LEU A 99 1.78 -0.35 4.55
N GLY A 100 2.27 -1.14 5.51
CA GLY A 100 2.68 -2.51 5.27
C GLY A 100 1.52 -3.47 5.44
N VAL A 101 1.35 -4.38 4.47
CA VAL A 101 0.35 -5.46 4.48
C VAL A 101 1.07 -6.76 4.19
N GLU A 102 1.26 -7.59 5.21
CA GLU A 102 2.02 -8.83 5.10
C GLU A 102 1.13 -10.05 5.34
N SER A 103 1.20 -11.03 4.43
CA SER A 103 0.51 -12.31 4.59
C SER A 103 1.11 -13.37 3.68
N SER A 104 0.98 -14.65 4.08
CA SER A 104 1.33 -15.77 3.20
C SER A 104 0.39 -15.91 2.00
N ARG A 105 -0.82 -15.33 2.06
CA ARG A 105 -1.79 -15.37 0.96
C ARG A 105 -1.34 -14.61 -0.29
N PHE A 106 -0.41 -13.67 -0.13
CA PHE A 106 0.10 -12.89 -1.25
C PHE A 106 1.17 -13.64 -2.05
N CYS A 107 1.73 -14.75 -1.55
CA CYS A 107 2.89 -15.38 -2.17
C CYS A 107 2.67 -15.83 -3.62
N GLU A 108 1.55 -16.49 -3.89
CA GLU A 108 1.20 -16.89 -5.26
C GLU A 108 0.62 -15.73 -6.06
N LEU A 109 -0.20 -14.87 -5.43
CA LEU A 109 -0.78 -13.68 -6.08
C LEU A 109 0.31 -12.73 -6.61
N LEU A 110 1.39 -12.52 -5.86
CA LEU A 110 2.46 -11.62 -6.26
C LEU A 110 3.25 -12.12 -7.47
N GLN A 111 3.12 -13.39 -7.87
CA GLN A 111 3.79 -13.87 -9.09
C GLN A 111 3.05 -13.48 -10.36
N THR A 112 1.82 -12.95 -10.26
CA THR A 112 1.00 -12.55 -11.42
C THR A 112 1.09 -11.05 -11.74
N VAL A 113 1.88 -10.31 -10.99
CA VAL A 113 2.00 -8.85 -11.17
C VAL A 113 2.87 -8.50 -12.37
N ASP A 114 2.58 -7.36 -12.99
CA ASP A 114 3.38 -6.81 -14.07
C ASP A 114 4.64 -6.06 -13.56
N GLU A 115 5.36 -5.41 -14.48
CA GLU A 115 6.56 -4.64 -14.17
C GLU A 115 6.34 -3.43 -13.25
N TYR A 116 5.10 -2.95 -13.13
CA TYR A 116 4.68 -1.88 -12.21
C TYR A 116 4.17 -2.43 -10.87
N GLY A 117 4.07 -3.76 -10.71
CA GLY A 117 3.55 -4.39 -9.51
C GLY A 117 2.03 -4.39 -9.43
N LEU A 118 1.33 -4.19 -10.55
CA LEU A 118 -0.13 -4.24 -10.62
C LEU A 118 -0.60 -5.68 -10.58
N ILE A 119 -1.50 -5.97 -9.64
CA ILE A 119 -2.13 -7.29 -9.51
C ILE A 119 -3.25 -7.39 -10.54
N GLN A 120 -3.13 -8.33 -11.47
CA GLN A 120 -4.21 -8.67 -12.38
C GLN A 120 -5.23 -9.52 -11.61
N LEU A 121 -6.36 -8.92 -11.25
CA LEU A 121 -7.50 -9.69 -10.76
C LEU A 121 -8.21 -10.32 -11.97
N PRO A 122 -8.63 -11.60 -11.91
CA PRO A 122 -9.50 -12.15 -12.92
C PRO A 122 -10.77 -11.30 -13.00
N GLU A 123 -11.21 -10.95 -14.21
CA GLU A 123 -12.55 -10.44 -14.41
C GLU A 123 -13.54 -11.52 -13.95
N VAL A 124 -14.41 -11.17 -12.99
CA VAL A 124 -15.49 -12.02 -12.49
C VAL A 124 -16.74 -11.78 -13.31
#